data_AF-A0A495W369-F1
#
_entry.id   AF-A0A495W369-F1
#
_cell.length_a   1.000
_cell.length_b   1.000
_cell.length_c   1.000
_cell.angle_alpha   90.00
_cell.angle_beta   90.00
_cell.angle_gamma   90.00
#
_symmetry.space_group_name_H-M   'P 1'
#
loop_
_entity.id
_entity.type
_entity.pdbx_description
1 polymer ?
#
loop_
_entity_poly.entity_id
_entity_poly.type
_entity_poly.pdbx_seq_one_letter_code
_entity_poly.pdbx_strand_id
1 'polypeptide(L)'
;MAGFEIVAETLEGHGKQLDDLGSRIQTAVQAAQSVSMPTDAYGIICQPFRMMLDPVEQWGLEALQGAVAAMEAAGKAVRDTVTQYREIEDSVRDSFRTGS
;
A
#
# COMPACT_ATOMS: atom_id res chain seq x y z
N MET A 1 28.51 -10.42 -13.86
CA MET A 1 27.08 -10.24 -14.15
C MET A 1 26.41 -9.90 -12.82
N ALA A 2 25.91 -8.68 -12.64
CA ALA A 2 25.27 -8.19 -11.40
C ALA A 2 24.02 -7.34 -11.72
N GLY A 3 23.48 -7.47 -12.93
CA GLY A 3 22.47 -6.55 -13.45
C GLY A 3 21.10 -6.71 -12.78
N PHE A 4 20.64 -7.94 -12.57
CA PHE A 4 19.32 -8.19 -11.99
C PHE A 4 19.33 -8.07 -10.47
N GLU A 5 20.42 -8.40 -9.80
CA GLU A 5 20.55 -8.26 -8.34
C GLU A 5 20.41 -6.79 -7.86
N ILE A 6 21.02 -5.83 -8.56
CA ILE A 6 20.86 -4.39 -8.25
C ILE A 6 19.41 -3.93 -8.47
N VAL A 7 18.76 -4.42 -9.54
CA VAL A 7 17.37 -4.08 -9.84
C VAL A 7 16.43 -4.71 -8.81
N ALA A 8 16.70 -5.93 -8.38
CA ALA A 8 15.95 -6.62 -7.33
C ALA A 8 16.03 -5.89 -5.99
N GLU A 9 17.23 -5.44 -5.59
CA GLU A 9 17.43 -4.69 -4.34
C GLU A 9 16.72 -3.33 -4.37
N THR A 10 16.77 -2.63 -5.51
CA THR A 10 16.05 -1.36 -5.72
C THR A 10 14.54 -1.55 -5.63
N LEU A 11 14.02 -2.62 -6.25
CA LEU A 11 12.60 -2.98 -6.20
C LEU A 11 12.16 -3.33 -4.77
N GLU A 12 12.93 -4.12 -4.02
CA GLU A 12 12.64 -4.39 -2.60
C GLU A 12 12.61 -3.11 -1.76
N GLY A 13 13.52 -2.17 -2.01
CA GLY A 13 13.53 -0.86 -1.36
C GLY A 13 12.25 -0.06 -1.61
N HIS A 14 11.78 -0.03 -2.86
CA HIS A 14 10.53 0.65 -3.23
C HIS A 14 9.29 -0.07 -2.65
N GLY A 15 9.27 -1.40 -2.66
CA GLY A 15 8.20 -2.19 -2.03
C GLY A 15 8.02 -1.85 -0.54
N LYS A 16 9.13 -1.72 0.20
CA LYS A 16 9.09 -1.29 1.62
C LYS A 16 8.51 0.11 1.81
N GLN A 17 8.81 1.04 0.90
CA GLN A 17 8.26 2.40 0.97
C GLN A 17 6.75 2.43 0.71
N LEU A 18 6.25 1.58 -0.19
CA LEU A 18 4.82 1.43 -0.45
C LEU A 18 4.10 0.83 0.76
N ASP A 19 4.69 -0.20 1.37
CA ASP A 19 4.14 -0.84 2.58
C ASP A 19 4.08 0.16 3.76
N ASP A 20 5.13 0.97 3.97
CA ASP A 20 5.16 2.00 5.02
C ASP A 20 4.07 3.08 4.79
N LEU A 21 3.94 3.56 3.55
CA LEU A 21 2.91 4.54 3.21
C LEU A 21 1.50 3.96 3.41
N GLY A 22 1.26 2.72 2.98
CA GLY A 22 0.00 2.02 3.19
C GLY A 22 -0.37 1.92 4.67
N SER A 23 0.58 1.51 5.52
CA SER A 23 0.39 1.42 6.98
C SER A 23 0.02 2.77 7.61
N ARG A 24 0.68 3.85 7.19
CA ARG A 24 0.39 5.21 7.67
C ARG A 24 -1.00 5.69 7.26
N ILE A 25 -1.41 5.42 6.02
CA ILE A 25 -2.77 5.75 5.55
C ILE A 25 -3.81 4.95 6.35
N GLN A 26 -3.57 3.66 6.58
CA GLN A 26 -4.48 2.84 7.35
C GLN A 26 -4.60 3.31 8.81
N THR A 27 -3.49 3.75 9.42
CA THR A 27 -3.48 4.36 10.76
C THR A 27 -4.30 5.65 10.79
N ALA A 28 -4.17 6.50 9.77
CA ALA A 28 -4.96 7.73 9.65
C ALA A 28 -6.46 7.45 9.46
N VAL A 29 -6.81 6.42 8.69
CA VAL A 29 -8.21 5.96 8.52
C VAL A 29 -8.79 5.49 9.85
N GLN A 30 -8.06 4.66 10.60
CA GLN A 30 -8.50 4.17 11.91
C GLN A 30 -8.68 5.33 12.90
N ALA A 31 -7.75 6.30 12.90
CA ALA A 31 -7.87 7.51 13.70
C ALA A 31 -9.13 8.31 13.31
N ALA A 32 -9.38 8.53 12.01
CA ALA A 32 -10.57 9.23 11.54
C ALA A 32 -11.87 8.52 11.94
N GLN A 33 -11.92 7.18 11.86
CA GLN A 33 -13.06 6.38 12.32
C GLN A 33 -13.27 6.49 13.83
N SER A 34 -12.18 6.53 14.62
CA SER A 34 -12.26 6.70 16.08
C SER A 34 -12.67 8.11 16.50
N VAL A 35 -12.39 9.11 15.67
CA VAL A 35 -12.79 10.52 15.83
C VAL A 35 -14.09 10.81 15.07
N SER A 36 -14.95 9.80 14.89
CA SER A 36 -16.36 10.06 14.60
C SER A 36 -16.92 10.89 15.77
N MET A 37 -16.96 12.20 15.55
CA MET A 37 -17.19 13.22 16.59
C MET A 37 -18.47 12.89 17.35
N PRO A 38 -18.41 12.83 18.70
CA PRO A 38 -19.60 12.56 19.49
C PRO A 38 -20.58 13.73 19.33
N THR A 39 -21.87 13.39 19.23
CA THR A 39 -22.99 14.24 18.79
C THR A 39 -23.17 15.53 19.59
N ASP A 40 -22.52 15.62 20.75
CA ASP A 40 -22.46 16.71 21.70
C ASP A 40 -21.49 17.85 21.30
N ALA A 41 -20.54 17.61 20.40
CA ALA A 41 -19.61 18.65 19.91
C ALA A 41 -20.25 19.58 18.85
N TYR A 42 -21.20 19.07 18.07
CA TYR A 42 -22.04 19.89 17.20
C TYR A 42 -23.29 20.28 17.97
N GLY A 43 -23.29 21.47 18.57
CA GLY A 43 -24.51 22.03 19.17
C GLY A 43 -25.69 21.94 18.19
N ILE A 44 -26.92 21.88 18.73
CA ILE A 44 -28.22 21.65 18.04
C ILE A 44 -28.37 22.32 16.65
N ILE A 45 -27.66 23.42 16.40
CA ILE A 45 -27.72 24.22 15.16
C ILE A 45 -26.98 23.57 13.97
N CYS A 46 -25.95 22.74 14.19
CA CYS A 46 -25.13 22.20 13.10
C CYS A 46 -25.56 20.82 12.58
N GLN A 47 -26.63 20.24 13.13
CA GLN A 47 -27.16 18.93 12.71
C GLN A 47 -27.44 18.77 11.19
N PRO A 48 -28.00 19.77 10.46
CA PRO A 48 -28.24 19.60 9.02
C PRO A 48 -26.96 19.53 8.19
N PHE A 49 -25.85 20.13 8.64
CA PHE A 49 -24.55 20.00 7.96
C PHE A 49 -23.95 18.59 8.11
N ARG A 50 -24.29 17.89 9.20
CA ARG A 50 -23.84 16.51 9.43
C ARG A 50 -24.45 15.53 8.44
N MET A 51 -25.75 15.65 8.17
CA MET A 51 -26.43 14.81 7.17
C MET A 51 -25.85 14.96 5.75
N MET A 52 -25.26 16.12 5.43
CA MET A 52 -24.51 16.32 4.18
C MET A 52 -23.06 15.82 4.24
N LEU A 53 -22.45 15.75 5.42
CA LEU A 53 -21.07 15.30 5.61
C LEU A 53 -20.93 13.78 5.64
N ASP A 54 -21.89 13.06 6.22
CA ASP A 54 -21.85 11.60 6.34
C ASP A 54 -21.57 10.87 5.00
N PRO A 55 -22.20 11.22 3.86
CA PRO A 55 -21.86 10.58 2.57
C PRO A 55 -20.46 10.96 2.06
N VAL A 56 -19.98 12.17 2.33
CA VAL A 56 -18.63 12.61 1.94
C VAL A 56 -17.57 11.89 2.77
N GLU A 57 -17.83 11.69 4.07
CA GLU A 57 -16.97 10.91 4.95
C GLU A 57 -16.88 9.44 4.52
N GLN A 58 -18.00 8.83 4.13
CA GLN A 58 -18.00 7.47 3.57
C GLN A 58 -17.17 7.36 2.28
N TRP A 59 -17.37 8.26 1.32
CA TRP A 59 -16.56 8.27 0.09
C TRP A 59 -15.08 8.48 0.36
N GLY A 60 -14.74 9.34 1.33
CA GLY A 60 -13.36 9.54 1.76
C GLY A 60 -12.76 8.26 2.33
N LEU A 61 -13.49 7.55 3.19
CA LEU A 61 -13.06 6.28 3.77
C LEU A 61 -12.89 5.18 2.70
N GLU A 62 -13.82 5.07 1.76
CA GLU A 62 -13.72 4.12 0.64
C GLU A 62 -12.53 4.44 -0.26
N ALA A 63 -12.30 5.71 -0.59
CA ALA A 63 -11.16 6.14 -1.40
C ALA A 63 -9.82 5.82 -0.70
N LEU A 64 -9.73 6.06 0.62
CA LEU A 64 -8.54 5.73 1.39
C LEU A 64 -8.30 4.22 1.48
N GLN A 65 -9.35 3.42 1.64
CA GLN A 65 -9.25 1.95 1.59
C GLN A 65 -8.80 1.46 0.20
N GLY A 66 -9.35 2.03 -0.88
CA GLY A 66 -8.91 1.74 -2.24
C GLY A 66 -7.44 2.10 -2.48
N ALA A 67 -6.98 3.21 -1.91
CA ALA A 67 -5.56 3.60 -1.96
C ALA A 67 -4.66 2.59 -1.23
N VAL A 68 -5.04 2.13 -0.03
CA VAL A 68 -4.29 1.08 0.70
C VAL A 68 -4.21 -0.20 -0.12
N ALA A 69 -5.34 -0.68 -0.66
CA ALA A 69 -5.39 -1.89 -1.49
C ALA A 69 -4.51 -1.76 -2.75
N ALA A 70 -4.48 -0.60 -3.39
CA ALA A 70 -3.63 -0.34 -4.55
C ALA A 70 -2.13 -0.38 -4.18
N MET A 71 -1.76 0.17 -3.01
CA MET A 71 -0.38 0.14 -2.51
C MET A 71 0.06 -1.29 -2.20
N GLU A 72 -0.79 -2.09 -1.54
CA GLU A 72 -0.52 -3.50 -1.28
C GLU A 72 -0.35 -4.31 -2.57
N ALA A 73 -1.23 -4.08 -3.55
CA ALA A 73 -1.14 -4.74 -4.86
C ALA A 73 0.16 -4.38 -5.60
N ALA A 74 0.55 -3.10 -5.56
CA ALA A 74 1.81 -2.65 -6.14
C ALA A 74 3.02 -3.29 -5.42
N GLY A 75 3.03 -3.30 -4.09
CA GLY A 75 4.06 -3.96 -3.29
C GLY A 75 4.16 -5.47 -3.58
N LYS A 76 3.03 -6.14 -3.77
CA LYS A 76 2.99 -7.55 -4.20
C LYS A 76 3.60 -7.73 -5.60
N ALA A 77 3.21 -6.93 -6.58
CA ALA A 77 3.75 -7.04 -7.94
C ALA A 77 5.28 -6.84 -7.98
N VAL A 78 5.79 -5.90 -7.17
CA VAL A 78 7.22 -5.66 -7.00
C VAL A 78 7.93 -6.89 -6.42
N ARG A 79 7.40 -7.49 -5.34
CA ARG A 79 7.96 -8.72 -4.74
C ARG A 79 7.94 -9.91 -5.69
N ASP A 80 6.85 -10.06 -6.44
CA ASP A 80 6.71 -11.13 -7.43
C ASP A 80 7.74 -10.96 -8.57
N THR A 81 7.98 -9.71 -9.01
CA THR A 81 9.01 -9.40 -10.02
C THR A 81 10.43 -9.72 -9.53
N VAL A 82 10.75 -9.36 -8.29
CA VAL A 82 12.04 -9.69 -7.67
C VAL A 82 12.27 -11.19 -7.62
N THR A 83 11.23 -11.96 -7.27
CA THR A 83 11.29 -13.42 -7.24
C THR A 83 11.60 -14.00 -8.62
N GLN A 84 10.92 -13.52 -9.66
CA GLN A 84 11.17 -13.93 -11.04
C GLN A 84 12.60 -13.61 -11.50
N TYR A 85 13.14 -12.46 -11.13
CA TYR A 85 14.52 -12.10 -11.48
C TYR A 85 15.54 -13.04 -10.83
N ARG A 86 15.34 -13.39 -9.55
CA ARG A 86 16.20 -14.37 -8.85
C ARG A 86 16.13 -15.75 -9.49
N GLU A 87 14.92 -16.23 -9.81
CA GLU A 87 14.73 -17.53 -10.48
C GLU A 87 15.44 -17.60 -11.84
N ILE A 88 15.37 -16.52 -12.62
CA ILE A 88 16.06 -16.43 -13.92
C ILE A 88 17.58 -16.45 -13.70
N GLU A 89 18.10 -15.67 -12.75
CA GLU A 89 19.55 -15.66 -12.46
C GLU A 89 20.06 -17.02 -12.00
N ASP A 90 19.31 -17.72 -11.14
CA ASP A 90 19.67 -19.06 -10.67
C ASP A 90 19.64 -20.08 -11.82
N SER A 91 18.61 -20.04 -12.68
CA SER A 91 18.52 -20.91 -13.87
C SER A 91 19.68 -20.70 -14.85
N VAL A 92 20.05 -19.44 -15.10
CA VAL A 92 21.20 -19.09 -15.95
C VAL A 92 22.50 -19.59 -15.31
N ARG A 93 22.67 -19.38 -14.00
CA ARG A 93 23.85 -19.83 -13.24
C ARG A 93 24.03 -21.34 -13.30
N ASP A 94 22.94 -22.10 -13.11
CA ASP A 94 22.96 -23.57 -13.17
C ASP A 94 23.27 -24.08 -14.57
N SER A 95 22.75 -23.42 -15.61
CA SER A 95 23.04 -23.75 -17.01
C SER A 95 24.53 -23.56 -17.34
N PHE A 96 25.16 -22.50 -16.82
CA PHE A 96 26.60 -22.28 -16.97
C PHE A 96 27.44 -23.30 -16.19
N ARG A 97 26.96 -23.77 -15.03
CA ARG A 97 27.67 -24.76 -14.20
C ARG A 97 27.60 -26.19 -14.77
N THR A 98 26.52 -26.52 -15.47
CA THR A 98 26.33 -27.84 -16.09
C THR A 98 26.94 -27.95 -17.50
N GLY A 99 27.22 -26.82 -18.15
CA GLY A 99 27.88 -26.77 -19.47
C GLY A 99 29.42 -26.73 -19.45
N SER A 100 30.06 -26.77 -18.28
CA SER A 100 31.52 -26.79 -18.05
C SER A 100 31.98 -28.09 -17.43
#